data_AF-A0A4U0SPB3-F1
#
_entry.id   AF-A0A4U0SPB3-F1
#
_cell.length_a   1.000
_cell.length_b   1.000
_cell.length_c   1.000
_cell.angle_alpha   90.00
_cell.angle_beta   90.00
_cell.angle_gamma   90.00
#
_symmetry.space_group_name_H-M   'P 1'
#
loop_
_entity.id
_entity.type
_entity.pdbx_description
1 polymer ?
#
loop_
_entity_poly.entity_id
_entity_poly.type
_entity_poly.pdbx_seq_one_letter_code
_entity_poly.pdbx_strand_id
1 'polypeptide(L)'
;MTDHLARLCFEGLGSTGRYTPHAYTLRLQGVEQSTDHVVYLHEVHHATLNDVTAWGSALHVYARLPAAAGQAFVHLLDACRTTHESLATFASVRLAAARHGVLDGVLAAYPDYVGLYDTATRLVQEIPGPGRKQLAVSALARLCMQTPVLDTVDEVGLEAFRLADVPDADRPDSRWRWFVRQGPAALAAAAEAADRMLAERFGPAALATDGPDGDLYESTASVHDATWDAWEEAAYEHLRSLIGATGARTLDLNGHRESSEALISSVEAVHGDIGLRVPMSDEQRQDDAAVASSVLQQVRHDLAAGDRHRARLLERTPADLVDVLARRAVHGDRPALIVDARPVRRLAALYRWPDDTLPEPSGEPLVAVRAVVDHTENDTEDGTDPDKVVGHALVPEPDALPELAERWGGRGPLAACVSASCLVDTAWTRRWLEPLGALGPLFVLADVEPDRFVPAWVRDDRQVNALTITVEETGRRRAALLFTAGTAWWLVLAEDVTVALMVEYLGRRLGPRLSSDLAPFEPVRDAATAVIGHLLATESFVSFDALGSGHV
;
A
#
# COMPACT_ATOMS: atom_id res chain seq x y z
N MET A 1 -13.63 -10.33 18.59
CA MET A 1 -14.09 -11.55 17.89
C MET A 1 -14.51 -11.15 16.47
N THR A 2 -13.56 -10.56 15.75
CA THR A 2 -13.78 -9.40 14.89
C THR A 2 -13.20 -9.65 13.49
N ASP A 3 -13.97 -9.32 12.46
CA ASP A 3 -13.49 -8.74 11.20
C ASP A 3 -12.83 -9.64 10.12
N HIS A 4 -12.71 -10.96 10.29
CA HIS A 4 -12.17 -11.82 9.21
C HIS A 4 -13.08 -11.91 7.98
N LEU A 5 -14.39 -11.68 8.12
CA LEU A 5 -15.35 -11.70 7.02
C LEU A 5 -15.31 -10.43 6.15
N ALA A 6 -14.68 -9.35 6.63
CA ALA A 6 -14.67 -8.04 5.98
C ALA A 6 -13.35 -7.77 5.23
N ARG A 7 -12.55 -8.81 4.96
CA ARG A 7 -11.20 -8.67 4.39
C ARG A 7 -10.90 -9.78 3.38
N LEU A 8 -9.99 -9.50 2.46
CA LEU A 8 -9.33 -10.51 1.61
C LEU A 8 -7.93 -10.71 2.20
N CYS A 9 -7.50 -11.96 2.34
CA CYS A 9 -6.38 -12.29 3.23
C CYS A 9 -5.51 -13.38 2.63
N PHE A 10 -4.36 -13.02 2.08
CA PHE A 10 -3.32 -13.99 1.73
C PHE A 10 -2.61 -14.49 2.99
N GLU A 11 -3.21 -15.46 3.67
CA GLU A 11 -2.73 -16.04 4.93
C GLU A 11 -2.20 -17.47 4.77
N GLY A 12 -1.10 -17.78 5.45
CA GLY A 12 -0.43 -19.07 5.41
C GLY A 12 0.69 -19.15 6.45
N LEU A 13 1.55 -20.17 6.34
CA LEU A 13 2.71 -20.33 7.24
C LEU A 13 3.84 -19.31 6.97
N GLY A 14 3.79 -18.61 5.84
CA GLY A 14 4.83 -17.69 5.39
C GLY A 14 4.50 -16.22 5.60
N SER A 15 4.81 -15.41 4.60
CA SER A 15 4.43 -13.99 4.54
C SER A 15 2.92 -13.85 4.41
N THR A 16 2.38 -12.76 4.95
CA THR A 16 0.93 -12.53 4.98
C THR A 16 0.57 -11.17 4.42
N GLY A 17 -0.50 -11.15 3.64
CA GLY A 17 -1.12 -9.94 3.11
C GLY A 17 -2.57 -9.86 3.57
N ARG A 18 -3.04 -8.63 3.79
CA ARG A 18 -4.43 -8.36 4.18
C ARG A 18 -4.92 -7.12 3.44
N TYR A 19 -5.86 -7.31 2.53
CA TYR A 19 -6.49 -6.22 1.81
C TYR A 19 -7.75 -5.75 2.53
N THR A 20 -7.85 -4.42 2.65
CA THR A 20 -9.09 -3.72 2.88
C THR A 20 -9.28 -2.70 1.75
N PRO A 21 -10.50 -2.23 1.45
CA PRO A 21 -10.71 -1.17 0.46
C PRO A 21 -10.07 0.20 0.80
N HIS A 22 -9.24 0.30 1.84
CA HIS A 22 -8.51 1.53 2.17
C HIS A 22 -7.03 1.38 1.91
N ALA A 23 -6.51 0.20 2.25
CA ALA A 23 -5.10 -0.11 2.25
C ALA A 23 -4.96 -1.63 2.30
N TYR A 24 -3.78 -2.10 1.90
CA TYR A 24 -3.36 -3.44 2.20
C TYR A 24 -2.20 -3.42 3.20
N THR A 25 -2.28 -4.34 4.15
CA THR A 25 -1.29 -4.52 5.20
C THR A 25 -0.43 -5.72 4.88
N LEU A 26 0.88 -5.52 4.89
CA LEU A 26 1.86 -6.54 4.59
C LEU A 26 2.69 -6.87 5.82
N ARG A 27 2.94 -8.16 5.98
CA ARG A 27 3.95 -8.69 6.87
C ARG A 27 4.76 -9.71 6.08
N LEU A 28 5.87 -9.25 5.51
CA LEU A 28 6.79 -10.10 4.77
C LEU A 28 7.90 -10.58 5.70
N GLN A 29 8.37 -11.82 5.50
CA GLN A 29 9.37 -12.42 6.37
C GLN A 29 10.80 -12.07 5.92
N GLY A 30 11.00 -11.67 4.67
CA GLY A 30 12.33 -11.34 4.13
C GLY A 30 13.23 -12.58 3.97
N VAL A 31 12.66 -13.79 4.06
CA VAL A 31 13.39 -15.06 3.99
C VAL A 31 13.40 -15.63 2.57
N GLU A 32 12.27 -15.51 1.87
CA GLU A 32 12.08 -16.00 0.50
C GLU A 32 11.52 -14.89 -0.38
N GLN A 33 12.39 -14.25 -1.16
CA GLN A 33 12.03 -13.09 -1.98
C GLN A 33 10.89 -13.38 -2.98
N SER A 34 10.79 -14.59 -3.50
CA SER A 34 9.71 -14.98 -4.42
C SER A 34 8.36 -15.02 -3.72
N THR A 35 8.27 -15.65 -2.54
CA THR A 35 7.05 -15.70 -1.73
C THR A 35 6.63 -14.30 -1.30
N ASP A 36 7.58 -13.48 -0.84
CA ASP A 36 7.33 -12.08 -0.47
C ASP A 36 6.77 -11.26 -1.63
N HIS A 37 7.32 -11.46 -2.84
CA HIS A 37 6.81 -10.84 -4.06
C HIS A 37 5.40 -11.32 -4.42
N VAL A 38 5.10 -12.62 -4.29
CA VAL A 38 3.75 -13.14 -4.53
C VAL A 38 2.75 -12.47 -3.60
N VAL A 39 3.02 -12.43 -2.29
CA VAL A 39 2.11 -11.78 -1.32
C VAL A 39 1.94 -10.30 -1.64
N TYR A 40 3.04 -9.57 -1.89
CA TYR A 40 2.96 -8.16 -2.24
C TYR A 40 2.09 -7.93 -3.48
N LEU A 41 2.37 -8.64 -4.58
CA LEU A 41 1.64 -8.48 -5.84
C LEU A 41 0.18 -8.94 -5.73
N HIS A 42 -0.10 -9.92 -4.88
CA HIS A 42 -1.46 -10.38 -4.61
C HIS A 42 -2.33 -9.23 -4.08
N GLU A 43 -1.84 -8.54 -3.05
CA GLU A 43 -2.54 -7.40 -2.47
C GLU A 43 -2.65 -6.21 -3.43
N VAL A 44 -1.61 -5.97 -4.25
CA VAL A 44 -1.67 -4.96 -5.33
C VAL A 44 -2.78 -5.27 -6.31
N HIS A 45 -2.96 -6.52 -6.72
CA HIS A 45 -4.02 -6.88 -7.66
C HIS A 45 -5.43 -6.76 -7.07
N HIS A 46 -5.61 -6.93 -5.76
CA HIS A 46 -6.87 -6.56 -5.11
C HIS A 46 -7.14 -5.06 -5.19
N ALA A 47 -6.13 -4.24 -4.88
CA ALA A 47 -6.22 -2.78 -4.99
C ALA A 47 -6.55 -2.35 -6.41
N THR A 48 -5.78 -2.81 -7.40
CA THR A 48 -5.98 -2.48 -8.82
C THR A 48 -7.38 -2.88 -9.29
N LEU A 49 -7.87 -4.08 -8.97
CA LEU A 49 -9.20 -4.51 -9.40
C LEU A 49 -10.30 -3.61 -8.82
N ASN A 50 -10.14 -3.15 -7.58
CA ASN A 50 -11.12 -2.25 -6.98
C ASN A 50 -11.04 -0.82 -7.53
N ASP A 51 -9.85 -0.33 -7.84
CA ASP A 51 -9.64 1.01 -8.41
C ASP A 51 -10.17 1.14 -9.85
N VAL A 52 -10.40 0.02 -10.56
CA VAL A 52 -10.74 0.02 -12.00
C VAL A 52 -12.10 -0.62 -12.33
N THR A 53 -12.96 -0.86 -11.33
CA THR A 53 -14.26 -1.51 -11.56
C THR A 53 -15.42 -0.90 -10.77
N ALA A 54 -16.63 -1.01 -11.32
CA ALA A 54 -17.85 -0.52 -10.65
C ALA A 54 -18.08 -1.16 -9.27
N TRP A 55 -17.91 -2.49 -9.17
CA TRP A 55 -18.04 -3.19 -7.90
C TRP A 55 -16.97 -2.79 -6.90
N GLY A 56 -15.75 -2.54 -7.39
CA GLY A 56 -14.67 -1.96 -6.60
C GLY A 56 -15.00 -0.62 -5.97
N SER A 57 -15.53 0.32 -6.77
CA SER A 57 -16.02 1.61 -6.28
C SER A 57 -17.11 1.44 -5.20
N ALA A 58 -18.03 0.49 -5.38
CA ALA A 58 -19.04 0.19 -4.36
C ALA A 58 -18.39 -0.31 -3.05
N LEU A 59 -17.42 -1.23 -3.12
CA LEU A 59 -16.69 -1.70 -1.95
C LEU A 59 -15.97 -0.56 -1.23
N HIS A 60 -15.32 0.35 -1.98
CA HIS A 60 -14.63 1.51 -1.42
C HIS A 60 -15.57 2.46 -0.66
N VAL A 61 -16.77 2.70 -1.21
CA VAL A 61 -17.82 3.51 -0.58
C VAL A 61 -18.33 2.84 0.68
N TYR A 62 -18.84 1.60 0.59
CA TYR A 62 -19.47 0.93 1.73
C TYR A 62 -18.50 0.61 2.87
N ALA A 63 -17.20 0.45 2.59
CA ALA A 63 -16.21 0.26 3.64
C ALA A 63 -15.95 1.53 4.48
N ARG A 64 -16.27 2.73 3.97
CA ARG A 64 -16.07 4.01 4.67
C ARG A 64 -17.32 4.57 5.32
N LEU A 65 -18.48 4.03 4.99
CA LEU A 65 -19.74 4.50 5.56
C LEU A 65 -19.88 4.08 7.04
N PRO A 66 -20.59 4.87 7.86
CA PRO A 66 -20.89 4.51 9.24
C PRO A 66 -21.58 3.15 9.37
N ALA A 67 -21.46 2.52 10.55
CA ALA A 67 -21.81 1.12 10.78
C ALA A 67 -23.21 0.68 10.34
N ALA A 68 -24.21 1.57 10.29
CA ALA A 68 -25.55 1.24 9.81
C ALA A 68 -25.59 0.98 8.29
N ALA A 69 -24.90 1.81 7.49
CA ALA A 69 -24.81 1.66 6.05
C ALA A 69 -23.65 0.72 5.64
N GLY A 70 -22.59 0.64 6.44
CA GLY A 70 -21.44 -0.23 6.20
C GLY A 70 -21.74 -1.73 6.25
N GLN A 71 -22.92 -2.18 6.71
CA GLN A 71 -23.29 -3.60 6.73
C GLN A 71 -23.30 -4.23 5.32
N ALA A 72 -23.61 -3.45 4.29
CA ALA A 72 -23.60 -3.94 2.91
C ALA A 72 -22.19 -4.35 2.44
N PHE A 73 -21.13 -3.80 3.04
CA PHE A 73 -19.75 -4.07 2.65
C PHE A 73 -19.41 -5.56 2.68
N VAL A 74 -19.71 -6.25 3.80
CA VAL A 74 -19.39 -7.67 3.97
C VAL A 74 -20.08 -8.52 2.90
N HIS A 75 -21.34 -8.22 2.60
CA HIS A 75 -22.11 -8.94 1.58
C HIS A 75 -21.59 -8.67 0.16
N LEU A 76 -21.22 -7.43 -0.14
CA LEU A 76 -20.59 -7.09 -1.42
C LEU A 76 -19.25 -7.82 -1.59
N LEU A 77 -18.45 -7.86 -0.53
CA LEU A 77 -17.16 -8.53 -0.52
C LEU A 77 -17.30 -10.04 -0.72
N ASP A 78 -18.22 -10.68 0.01
CA ASP A 78 -18.49 -12.11 -0.15
C ASP A 78 -18.95 -12.47 -1.57
N ALA A 79 -19.67 -11.58 -2.24
CA ALA A 79 -20.16 -11.79 -3.61
C ALA A 79 -19.09 -11.61 -4.71
N CYS A 80 -17.89 -11.15 -4.36
CA CYS A 80 -16.76 -10.99 -5.29
C CYS A 80 -15.47 -11.68 -4.85
N ARG A 81 -15.48 -12.41 -3.72
CA ARG A 81 -14.27 -13.02 -3.13
C ARG A 81 -13.59 -13.98 -4.11
N THR A 82 -14.33 -14.89 -4.74
CA THR A 82 -13.73 -15.87 -5.68
C THR A 82 -13.07 -15.16 -6.85
N THR A 83 -13.72 -14.13 -7.40
CA THR A 83 -13.21 -13.32 -8.52
C THR A 83 -11.91 -12.61 -8.14
N HIS A 84 -11.91 -11.94 -6.99
CA HIS A 84 -10.73 -11.25 -6.44
C HIS A 84 -9.56 -12.20 -6.21
N GLU A 85 -9.79 -13.25 -5.42
CA GLU A 85 -8.75 -14.18 -5.00
C GLU A 85 -8.20 -14.96 -6.20
N SER A 86 -9.03 -15.29 -7.19
CA SER A 86 -8.56 -15.94 -8.43
C SER A 86 -7.66 -15.04 -9.27
N LEU A 87 -8.05 -13.78 -9.50
CA LEU A 87 -7.20 -12.84 -10.23
C LEU A 87 -5.89 -12.60 -9.49
N ALA A 88 -5.97 -12.22 -8.22
CA ALA A 88 -4.81 -11.82 -7.43
C ALA A 88 -3.81 -12.96 -7.29
N THR A 89 -4.28 -14.19 -7.05
CA THR A 89 -3.41 -15.38 -6.98
C THR A 89 -2.77 -15.69 -8.33
N PHE A 90 -3.57 -15.70 -9.41
CA PHE A 90 -3.06 -16.02 -10.73
C PHE A 90 -2.00 -15.01 -11.18
N ALA A 91 -2.33 -13.71 -11.11
CA ALA A 91 -1.44 -12.66 -11.58
C ALA A 91 -0.17 -12.55 -10.72
N SER A 92 -0.28 -12.61 -9.39
CA SER A 92 0.87 -12.53 -8.48
C SER A 92 1.89 -13.66 -8.70
N VAL A 93 1.43 -14.91 -8.79
CA VAL A 93 2.32 -16.06 -9.03
C VAL A 93 2.99 -15.95 -10.40
N ARG A 94 2.27 -15.50 -11.44
CA ARG A 94 2.79 -15.38 -12.80
C ARG A 94 3.85 -14.27 -12.91
N LEU A 95 3.56 -13.10 -12.35
CA LEU A 95 4.50 -11.97 -12.32
C LEU A 95 5.73 -12.27 -11.46
N ALA A 96 5.55 -12.89 -10.30
CA ALA A 96 6.68 -13.32 -9.48
C ALA A 96 7.53 -14.38 -10.19
N ALA A 97 6.90 -15.32 -10.92
CA ALA A 97 7.62 -16.33 -11.69
C ALA A 97 8.39 -15.76 -12.88
N ALA A 98 7.90 -14.70 -13.52
CA ALA A 98 8.67 -14.01 -14.56
C ALA A 98 9.97 -13.42 -14.02
N ARG A 99 9.98 -12.93 -12.77
CA ARG A 99 11.17 -12.38 -12.13
C ARG A 99 12.10 -13.45 -11.57
N HIS A 100 11.53 -14.44 -10.90
CA HIS A 100 12.28 -15.39 -10.04
C HIS A 100 12.44 -16.78 -10.65
N GLY A 101 11.90 -17.00 -11.86
CA GLY A 101 11.84 -18.31 -12.50
C GLY A 101 10.65 -19.14 -12.02
N VAL A 102 10.65 -20.44 -12.34
CA VAL A 102 9.55 -21.35 -11.98
C VAL A 102 9.38 -21.42 -10.46
N LEU A 103 8.20 -21.08 -9.96
CA LEU A 103 7.86 -21.04 -8.54
C LEU A 103 7.15 -22.30 -8.06
N ASP A 104 7.75 -23.46 -8.33
CA ASP A 104 7.17 -24.75 -7.94
C ASP A 104 6.94 -24.82 -6.42
N GLY A 105 5.69 -25.05 -6.03
CA GLY A 105 5.33 -25.20 -4.63
C GLY A 105 5.24 -23.90 -3.82
N VAL A 106 5.31 -22.70 -4.44
CA VAL A 106 5.12 -21.43 -3.70
C VAL A 106 3.78 -21.39 -2.97
N LEU A 107 2.74 -21.99 -3.55
CA LEU A 107 1.42 -22.11 -2.94
C LEU A 107 1.28 -23.26 -1.93
N ALA A 108 2.33 -24.07 -1.69
CA ALA A 108 2.26 -25.14 -0.71
C ALA A 108 2.04 -24.62 0.72
N ALA A 109 2.52 -23.40 1.02
CA ALA A 109 2.25 -22.70 2.27
C ALA A 109 0.85 -22.05 2.33
N TYR A 110 0.09 -22.09 1.22
CA TYR A 110 -1.17 -21.37 0.98
C TYR A 110 -2.21 -22.29 0.30
N PRO A 111 -2.62 -23.40 0.93
CA PRO A 111 -3.40 -24.46 0.28
C PRO A 111 -4.76 -24.00 -0.27
N ASP A 112 -5.40 -23.02 0.38
CA ASP A 112 -6.69 -22.47 -0.05
C ASP A 112 -6.62 -21.78 -1.42
N TYR A 113 -5.42 -21.37 -1.83
CA TYR A 113 -5.14 -20.66 -3.06
C TYR A 113 -4.87 -21.56 -4.26
N VAL A 114 -4.52 -22.83 -4.02
CA VAL A 114 -4.17 -23.79 -5.08
C VAL A 114 -5.33 -23.98 -6.04
N GLY A 115 -6.55 -24.19 -5.52
CA GLY A 115 -7.73 -24.39 -6.35
C GLY A 115 -8.10 -23.18 -7.22
N LEU A 116 -7.85 -21.97 -6.72
CA LEU A 116 -8.08 -20.72 -7.45
C LEU A 116 -7.08 -20.57 -8.60
N TYR A 117 -5.79 -20.79 -8.32
CA TYR A 117 -4.72 -20.76 -9.31
C TYR A 117 -4.92 -21.79 -10.41
N ASP A 118 -5.23 -23.04 -10.05
CA ASP A 118 -5.45 -24.13 -11.00
C ASP A 118 -6.66 -23.88 -11.90
N THR A 119 -7.72 -23.28 -11.33
CA THR A 119 -8.93 -22.92 -12.09
C THR A 119 -8.62 -21.84 -13.13
N ALA A 120 -7.96 -20.76 -12.72
CA ALA A 120 -7.54 -19.69 -13.65
C ALA A 120 -6.58 -20.21 -14.72
N THR A 121 -5.57 -21.01 -14.33
CA THR A 121 -4.62 -21.64 -15.26
C THR A 121 -5.32 -22.50 -16.31
N ARG A 122 -6.32 -23.29 -15.91
CA ARG A 122 -7.12 -24.12 -16.83
C ARG A 122 -7.94 -23.28 -17.80
N LEU A 123 -8.52 -22.17 -17.35
CA LEU A 123 -9.31 -21.27 -18.19
C LEU A 123 -8.48 -20.67 -19.33
N VAL A 124 -7.20 -20.39 -19.10
CA VAL A 124 -6.31 -19.76 -20.10
C VAL A 124 -5.31 -20.72 -20.73
N GLN A 125 -5.49 -22.04 -20.55
CA GLN A 125 -4.52 -23.03 -21.01
C GLN A 125 -4.34 -23.03 -22.55
N GLU A 126 -5.38 -22.65 -23.29
CA GLU A 126 -5.41 -22.61 -24.75
C GLU A 126 -4.89 -21.28 -25.34
N ILE A 127 -4.63 -20.28 -24.49
CA ILE A 127 -4.12 -18.97 -24.92
C ILE A 127 -2.60 -19.04 -25.03
N PRO A 128 -1.98 -18.65 -26.15
CA PRO A 128 -0.53 -18.57 -26.26
C PRO A 128 0.02 -17.36 -25.51
N GLY A 129 1.26 -17.47 -25.04
CA GLY A 129 1.98 -16.33 -24.46
C GLY A 129 1.69 -16.08 -22.97
N PRO A 130 2.72 -15.74 -22.17
CA PRO A 130 2.54 -15.51 -20.76
C PRO A 130 1.73 -14.26 -20.43
N GLY A 131 1.92 -13.16 -21.17
CA GLY A 131 1.25 -11.87 -20.97
C GLY A 131 -0.23 -11.93 -21.37
N ARG A 132 -0.54 -12.51 -22.53
CA ARG A 132 -1.93 -12.70 -22.99
C ARG A 132 -2.76 -13.55 -22.03
N LYS A 133 -2.17 -14.59 -21.42
CA LYS A 133 -2.83 -15.36 -20.35
C LYS A 133 -3.20 -14.47 -19.16
N GLN A 134 -2.28 -13.61 -18.72
CA GLN A 134 -2.53 -12.68 -17.63
C GLN A 134 -3.61 -11.66 -17.99
N LEU A 135 -3.52 -11.03 -19.17
CA LEU A 135 -4.51 -10.07 -19.64
C LEU A 135 -5.90 -10.70 -19.83
N ALA A 136 -5.99 -11.96 -20.27
CA ALA A 136 -7.26 -12.66 -20.38
C ALA A 136 -7.95 -12.88 -19.02
N VAL A 137 -7.19 -13.26 -17.99
CA VAL A 137 -7.72 -13.38 -16.62
C VAL A 137 -8.09 -12.01 -16.05
N SER A 138 -7.29 -10.98 -16.31
CA SER A 138 -7.60 -9.59 -15.94
C SER A 138 -8.91 -9.11 -16.59
N ALA A 139 -9.04 -9.25 -17.91
CA ALA A 139 -10.25 -8.92 -18.65
C ALA A 139 -11.49 -9.65 -18.11
N LEU A 140 -11.37 -10.96 -17.79
CA LEU A 140 -12.43 -11.75 -17.19
C LEU A 140 -12.82 -11.22 -15.80
N ALA A 141 -11.85 -10.97 -14.93
CA ALA A 141 -12.10 -10.49 -13.57
C ALA A 141 -12.74 -9.09 -13.59
N ARG A 142 -12.23 -8.19 -14.43
CA ARG A 142 -12.82 -6.86 -14.67
C ARG A 142 -14.26 -7.00 -15.16
N LEU A 143 -14.53 -7.84 -16.16
CA LEU A 143 -15.90 -8.08 -16.66
C LEU A 143 -16.86 -8.58 -15.56
N CYS A 144 -16.40 -9.47 -14.69
CA CYS A 144 -17.20 -9.97 -13.58
C CYS A 144 -17.55 -8.84 -12.59
N MET A 145 -16.64 -7.89 -12.39
CA MET A 145 -16.79 -6.75 -11.47
C MET A 145 -17.44 -5.51 -12.11
N GLN A 146 -17.54 -5.44 -13.44
CA GLN A 146 -17.97 -4.26 -14.19
C GLN A 146 -19.48 -4.28 -14.47
N THR A 147 -20.25 -4.29 -13.38
CA THR A 147 -21.73 -4.41 -13.37
C THR A 147 -22.38 -3.05 -13.08
N PRO A 148 -23.68 -2.84 -13.36
CA PRO A 148 -24.40 -1.59 -13.03
C PRO A 148 -24.77 -1.51 -11.52
N VAL A 149 -23.88 -1.98 -10.64
CA VAL A 149 -24.12 -1.96 -9.18
C VAL A 149 -24.22 -0.53 -8.65
N LEU A 150 -23.44 0.41 -9.22
CA LEU A 150 -23.49 1.81 -8.82
C LEU A 150 -24.83 2.46 -9.15
N ASP A 151 -25.39 2.16 -10.33
CA ASP A 151 -26.73 2.62 -10.72
C ASP A 151 -27.80 2.02 -9.78
N THR A 152 -27.63 0.76 -9.37
CA THR A 152 -28.53 0.11 -8.41
C THR A 152 -28.44 0.78 -7.02
N VAL A 153 -27.24 1.19 -6.59
CA VAL A 153 -27.03 1.93 -5.33
C VAL A 153 -27.68 3.30 -5.41
N ASP A 154 -27.57 4.01 -6.54
CA ASP A 154 -28.20 5.31 -6.75
C ASP A 154 -29.73 5.21 -6.75
N GLU A 155 -30.29 4.24 -7.46
CA GLU A 155 -31.74 4.00 -7.55
C GLU A 155 -32.38 3.65 -6.19
N VAL A 156 -31.72 2.81 -5.39
CA VAL A 156 -32.24 2.34 -4.09
C VAL A 156 -31.90 3.32 -2.96
N GLY A 157 -30.75 3.98 -3.05
CA GLY A 157 -30.16 4.84 -2.02
C GLY A 157 -29.17 4.10 -1.10
N LEU A 158 -28.11 4.83 -0.70
CA LEU A 158 -26.97 4.32 0.08
C LEU A 158 -27.35 3.51 1.33
N GLU A 159 -28.31 3.98 2.12
CA GLU A 159 -28.69 3.32 3.39
C GLU A 159 -29.63 2.12 3.17
N ALA A 160 -30.41 2.14 2.09
CA ALA A 160 -31.44 1.14 1.79
C ALA A 160 -30.91 -0.02 0.95
N PHE A 161 -29.82 0.19 0.20
CA PHE A 161 -29.22 -0.81 -0.68
C PHE A 161 -28.85 -2.11 0.06
N ARG A 162 -29.19 -3.24 -0.55
CA ARG A 162 -28.83 -4.60 -0.11
C ARG A 162 -28.34 -5.40 -1.31
N LEU A 163 -27.50 -6.40 -1.07
CA LEU A 163 -27.05 -7.34 -2.13
C LEU A 163 -28.22 -8.03 -2.86
N ALA A 164 -29.38 -8.16 -2.20
CA ALA A 164 -30.58 -8.74 -2.80
C ALA A 164 -31.16 -7.89 -3.94
N ASP A 165 -30.85 -6.59 -3.99
CA ASP A 165 -31.27 -5.68 -5.05
C ASP A 165 -30.46 -5.90 -6.34
N VAL A 166 -29.30 -6.58 -6.24
CA VAL A 166 -28.47 -6.95 -7.38
C VAL A 166 -28.87 -8.35 -7.89
N PRO A 167 -29.30 -8.47 -9.17
CA PRO A 167 -29.59 -9.76 -9.79
C PRO A 167 -28.41 -10.73 -9.70
N ASP A 168 -28.66 -12.04 -9.52
CA ASP A 168 -27.57 -13.02 -9.39
C ASP A 168 -26.65 -13.05 -10.62
N ALA A 169 -27.18 -12.82 -11.82
CA ALA A 169 -26.40 -12.72 -13.06
C ALA A 169 -25.44 -11.50 -13.08
N ASP A 170 -25.67 -10.51 -12.22
CA ASP A 170 -24.86 -9.30 -12.08
C ASP A 170 -23.88 -9.38 -10.89
N ARG A 171 -23.80 -10.53 -10.19
CA ARG A 171 -22.85 -10.71 -9.09
C ARG A 171 -21.51 -11.25 -9.60
N PRO A 172 -20.35 -10.71 -9.17
CA PRO A 172 -19.06 -11.08 -9.74
C PRO A 172 -18.76 -12.59 -9.68
N ASP A 173 -18.94 -13.23 -8.52
CA ASP A 173 -18.66 -14.66 -8.37
C ASP A 173 -19.65 -15.55 -9.14
N SER A 174 -20.87 -15.08 -9.39
CA SER A 174 -21.83 -15.77 -10.24
C SER A 174 -21.40 -15.74 -11.71
N ARG A 175 -20.86 -14.61 -12.18
CA ARG A 175 -20.28 -14.45 -13.52
C ARG A 175 -19.01 -15.27 -13.69
N TRP A 176 -18.10 -15.21 -12.72
CA TRP A 176 -16.87 -16.01 -12.73
C TRP A 176 -17.18 -17.50 -12.85
N ARG A 177 -18.09 -18.02 -12.01
CA ARG A 177 -18.54 -19.41 -12.08
C ARG A 177 -19.21 -19.77 -13.40
N TRP A 178 -19.87 -18.82 -14.06
CA TRP A 178 -20.44 -19.05 -15.39
C TRP A 178 -19.34 -19.32 -16.42
N PHE A 179 -18.27 -18.51 -16.46
CA PHE A 179 -17.14 -18.74 -17.36
C PHE A 179 -16.38 -20.03 -17.04
N VAL A 180 -16.20 -20.37 -15.75
CA VAL A 180 -15.66 -21.67 -15.34
C VAL A 180 -16.45 -22.84 -15.94
N ARG A 181 -17.78 -22.74 -16.04
CA ARG A 181 -18.63 -23.77 -16.67
C ARG A 181 -18.55 -23.79 -18.19
N GLN A 182 -18.33 -22.64 -18.84
CA GLN A 182 -18.10 -22.60 -20.30
C GLN A 182 -16.75 -23.24 -20.67
N GLY A 183 -15.80 -23.23 -19.75
CA GLY A 183 -14.48 -23.81 -19.94
C GLY A 183 -13.52 -22.91 -20.75
N PRO A 184 -12.33 -23.43 -21.10
CA PRO A 184 -11.26 -22.64 -21.72
C PRO A 184 -11.62 -22.06 -23.09
N ALA A 185 -12.51 -22.72 -23.84
CA ALA A 185 -12.90 -22.30 -25.18
C ALA A 185 -13.46 -20.87 -25.23
N ALA A 186 -14.15 -20.42 -24.18
CA ALA A 186 -14.71 -19.07 -24.12
C ALA A 186 -13.59 -18.00 -24.07
N LEU A 187 -12.54 -18.22 -23.28
CA LEU A 187 -11.41 -17.31 -23.18
C LEU A 187 -10.48 -17.43 -24.39
N ALA A 188 -10.32 -18.63 -24.95
CA ALA A 188 -9.60 -18.82 -26.20
C ALA A 188 -10.23 -18.02 -27.35
N ALA A 189 -11.56 -18.08 -27.51
CA ALA A 189 -12.27 -17.30 -28.53
C ALA A 189 -12.12 -15.78 -28.34
N ALA A 190 -12.12 -15.31 -27.09
CA ALA A 190 -11.85 -13.91 -26.77
C ALA A 190 -10.42 -13.50 -27.12
N ALA A 191 -9.44 -14.32 -26.77
CA ALA A 191 -8.03 -14.09 -27.11
C ALA A 191 -7.80 -14.07 -28.64
N GLU A 192 -8.43 -14.98 -29.39
CA GLU A 192 -8.36 -14.96 -30.86
C GLU A 192 -8.98 -13.70 -31.45
N ALA A 193 -10.07 -13.19 -30.87
CA ALA A 193 -10.67 -11.93 -31.29
C ALA A 193 -9.74 -10.74 -31.04
N ALA A 194 -9.09 -10.71 -29.87
CA ALA A 194 -8.11 -9.70 -29.52
C ALA A 194 -6.85 -9.77 -30.41
N ASP A 195 -6.35 -10.97 -30.70
CA ASP A 195 -5.21 -11.18 -31.59
C ASP A 195 -5.51 -10.67 -33.02
N ARG A 196 -6.71 -10.94 -33.55
CA ARG A 196 -7.13 -10.41 -34.86
C ARG A 196 -7.16 -8.88 -34.87
N MET A 197 -7.80 -8.27 -33.88
CA MET A 197 -7.86 -6.82 -33.75
C MET A 197 -6.45 -6.22 -33.69
N LEU A 198 -5.57 -6.81 -32.88
CA LEU A 198 -4.21 -6.31 -32.72
C LEU A 198 -3.39 -6.44 -34.00
N ALA A 199 -3.48 -7.58 -34.69
CA ALA A 199 -2.81 -7.80 -35.97
C ALA A 199 -3.29 -6.81 -37.04
N GLU A 200 -4.58 -6.47 -37.05
CA GLU A 200 -5.16 -5.47 -37.96
C GLU A 200 -4.68 -4.04 -37.64
N ARG A 201 -4.61 -3.68 -36.36
CA ARG A 201 -4.31 -2.29 -35.92
C ARG A 201 -2.82 -1.98 -35.80
N PHE A 202 -2.03 -2.92 -35.31
CA PHE A 202 -0.60 -2.73 -35.00
C PHE A 202 0.33 -3.65 -35.81
N GLY A 203 -0.23 -4.56 -36.60
CA GLY A 203 0.51 -5.53 -37.40
C GLY A 203 0.85 -6.83 -36.63
N PRO A 204 1.12 -7.93 -37.35
CA PRO A 204 1.34 -9.24 -36.74
C PRO A 204 2.60 -9.33 -35.86
N ALA A 205 3.56 -8.42 -36.05
CA ALA A 205 4.77 -8.36 -35.23
C ALA A 205 4.47 -7.96 -33.77
N ALA A 206 3.36 -7.24 -33.52
CA ALA A 206 2.95 -6.86 -32.17
C ALA A 206 2.61 -8.09 -31.28
N LEU A 207 2.14 -9.19 -31.88
CA LEU A 207 1.85 -10.44 -31.17
C LEU A 207 3.09 -11.29 -30.88
N ALA A 208 4.18 -11.05 -31.62
CA ALA A 208 5.40 -11.86 -31.52
C ALA A 208 6.17 -11.59 -30.22
N THR A 209 5.95 -10.43 -29.59
CA THR A 209 6.61 -10.03 -28.33
C THR A 209 6.15 -10.84 -27.13
N ASP A 210 4.98 -11.49 -27.21
CA ASP A 210 4.44 -12.39 -26.18
C ASP A 210 4.26 -13.82 -26.72
N GLY A 211 5.27 -14.37 -27.38
CA GLY A 211 5.26 -15.75 -27.86
C GLY A 211 5.26 -16.79 -26.72
N PRO A 212 5.11 -18.10 -27.02
CA PRO A 212 5.19 -19.16 -26.01
C PRO A 212 6.50 -19.16 -25.21
N ASP A 213 7.60 -18.74 -25.85
CA ASP A 213 8.93 -18.60 -25.28
C ASP A 213 9.28 -17.13 -24.95
N GLY A 214 8.30 -16.22 -25.04
CA GLY A 214 8.49 -14.79 -24.79
C GLY A 214 8.76 -14.51 -23.31
N ASP A 215 9.64 -13.55 -23.04
CA ASP A 215 9.85 -13.03 -21.69
C ASP A 215 8.72 -12.06 -21.35
N LEU A 216 8.01 -12.34 -20.25
CA LEU A 216 6.96 -11.45 -19.76
C LEU A 216 7.51 -10.04 -19.53
N TYR A 217 8.73 -9.90 -19.02
CA TYR A 217 9.33 -8.59 -18.72
C TYR A 217 9.54 -7.74 -19.98
N GLU A 218 10.03 -8.35 -21.06
CA GLU A 218 10.17 -7.68 -22.36
C GLU A 218 8.80 -7.33 -22.95
N SER A 219 7.84 -8.25 -22.85
CA SER A 219 6.48 -8.02 -23.36
C SER A 219 5.77 -6.88 -22.62
N THR A 220 6.07 -6.64 -21.34
CA THR A 220 5.49 -5.58 -20.51
C THR A 220 6.27 -4.27 -20.53
N ALA A 221 7.21 -4.10 -21.46
CA ALA A 221 7.89 -2.81 -21.62
C ALA A 221 6.91 -1.73 -22.08
N SER A 222 7.12 -0.48 -21.63
CA SER A 222 6.17 0.62 -21.85
C SER A 222 5.86 0.97 -23.32
N VAL A 223 6.76 0.58 -24.24
CA VAL A 223 6.53 0.67 -25.69
C VAL A 223 5.35 -0.18 -26.16
N HIS A 224 4.94 -1.18 -25.37
CA HIS A 224 3.85 -2.11 -25.66
C HIS A 224 2.56 -1.79 -24.89
N ASP A 225 2.52 -0.81 -23.99
CA ASP A 225 1.35 -0.52 -23.15
C ASP A 225 0.09 -0.28 -23.99
N ALA A 226 0.15 0.62 -24.97
CA ALA A 226 -0.99 0.91 -25.85
C ALA A 226 -1.44 -0.30 -26.68
N THR A 227 -0.52 -1.24 -26.95
CA THR A 227 -0.81 -2.49 -27.65
C THR A 227 -1.57 -3.45 -26.75
N TRP A 228 -1.10 -3.64 -25.51
CA TRP A 228 -1.72 -4.55 -24.55
C TRP A 228 -3.02 -4.03 -23.95
N ASP A 229 -3.14 -2.71 -23.76
CA ASP A 229 -4.41 -2.07 -23.39
C ASP A 229 -5.49 -2.37 -24.43
N ALA A 230 -5.16 -2.19 -25.72
CA ALA A 230 -6.10 -2.49 -26.80
C ALA A 230 -6.45 -3.97 -26.85
N TRP A 231 -5.47 -4.86 -26.61
CA TRP A 231 -5.70 -6.30 -26.57
C TRP A 231 -6.67 -6.69 -25.44
N GLU A 232 -6.45 -6.18 -24.22
CA GLU A 232 -7.32 -6.44 -23.07
C GLU A 232 -8.75 -5.93 -23.33
N GLU A 233 -8.88 -4.72 -23.91
CA GLU A 233 -10.17 -4.13 -24.27
C GLU A 233 -10.95 -5.00 -25.29
N ALA A 234 -10.28 -5.51 -26.32
CA ALA A 234 -10.92 -6.39 -27.30
C ALA A 234 -11.33 -7.74 -26.70
N ALA A 235 -10.49 -8.33 -25.84
CA ALA A 235 -10.83 -9.56 -25.12
C ALA A 235 -12.04 -9.33 -24.19
N TYR A 236 -12.02 -8.23 -23.43
CA TYR A 236 -13.12 -7.81 -22.58
C TYR A 236 -14.42 -7.66 -23.36
N GLU A 237 -14.40 -6.95 -24.50
CA GLU A 237 -15.60 -6.72 -25.31
C GLU A 237 -16.20 -8.01 -25.86
N HIS A 238 -15.34 -8.96 -26.26
CA HIS A 238 -15.81 -10.28 -26.67
C HIS A 238 -16.50 -11.03 -25.53
N LEU A 239 -15.87 -11.09 -24.35
CA LEU A 239 -16.45 -11.73 -23.17
C LEU A 239 -17.74 -11.03 -22.71
N ARG A 240 -17.81 -9.70 -22.86
CA ARG A 240 -19.01 -8.89 -22.57
C ARG A 240 -20.18 -9.29 -23.46
N SER A 241 -19.95 -9.41 -24.77
CA SER A 241 -20.97 -9.87 -25.72
C SER A 241 -21.49 -11.28 -25.36
N LEU A 242 -20.59 -12.20 -25.02
CA LEU A 242 -20.94 -13.56 -24.62
C LEU A 242 -21.84 -13.60 -23.38
N ILE A 243 -21.48 -12.88 -22.31
CA ILE A 243 -22.30 -12.87 -21.10
C ILE A 243 -23.59 -12.07 -21.28
N GLY A 244 -23.57 -11.01 -22.09
CA GLY A 244 -24.75 -10.22 -22.44
C GLY A 244 -25.83 -11.03 -23.16
N ALA A 245 -25.46 -12.03 -23.96
CA ALA A 245 -26.40 -12.97 -24.58
C ALA A 245 -27.20 -13.80 -23.56
N THR A 246 -26.79 -13.83 -22.29
CA THR A 246 -27.53 -14.49 -21.19
C THR A 246 -28.46 -13.54 -20.43
N GLY A 247 -28.50 -12.26 -20.80
CA GLY A 247 -29.29 -11.22 -20.13
C GLY A 247 -28.56 -10.49 -18.98
N ALA A 248 -27.30 -10.82 -18.71
CA ALA A 248 -26.47 -10.10 -17.73
C ALA A 248 -26.15 -8.68 -18.21
N ARG A 249 -26.20 -7.69 -17.32
CA ARG A 249 -25.94 -6.28 -17.66
C ARG A 249 -24.49 -5.91 -17.36
N THR A 250 -23.72 -5.52 -18.37
CA THR A 250 -22.30 -5.20 -18.16
C THR A 250 -21.98 -3.85 -18.76
N LEU A 251 -21.30 -3.00 -17.99
CA LEU A 251 -20.80 -1.72 -18.45
C LEU A 251 -19.64 -1.94 -19.43
N ASP A 252 -19.27 -0.89 -20.15
CA ASP A 252 -18.02 -0.88 -20.92
C ASP A 252 -16.81 -0.92 -19.95
N LEU A 253 -15.62 -1.25 -20.47
CA LEU A 253 -14.40 -1.52 -19.69
C LEU A 253 -14.09 -0.44 -18.63
N ASN A 254 -14.32 0.82 -18.98
CA ASN A 254 -14.11 1.99 -18.13
C ASN A 254 -15.43 2.75 -17.85
N GLY A 255 -16.58 2.12 -18.12
CA GLY A 255 -17.91 2.75 -18.01
C GLY A 255 -18.39 3.02 -16.59
N HIS A 256 -17.59 2.69 -15.57
CA HIS A 256 -17.94 2.94 -14.15
C HIS A 256 -17.57 4.35 -13.67
N ARG A 257 -16.70 5.07 -14.39
CA ARG A 257 -15.99 6.24 -13.85
C ARG A 257 -16.93 7.39 -13.50
N GLU A 258 -17.84 7.73 -14.41
CA GLU A 258 -18.83 8.78 -14.18
C GLU A 258 -19.75 8.44 -13.00
N SER A 259 -20.31 7.22 -12.95
CA SER A 259 -21.13 6.78 -11.82
C SER A 259 -20.33 6.70 -10.50
N SER A 260 -19.03 6.40 -10.56
CA SER A 260 -18.16 6.36 -9.37
C SER A 260 -17.92 7.75 -8.81
N GLU A 261 -17.58 8.71 -9.68
CA GLU A 261 -17.38 10.12 -9.30
C GLU A 261 -18.67 10.73 -8.75
N ALA A 262 -19.82 10.46 -9.40
CA ALA A 262 -21.13 10.90 -8.93
C ALA A 262 -21.50 10.31 -7.56
N LEU A 263 -21.24 9.02 -7.34
CA LEU A 263 -21.51 8.37 -6.06
C LEU A 263 -20.60 8.91 -4.95
N ILE A 264 -19.30 9.06 -5.21
CA ILE A 264 -18.34 9.63 -4.26
C ILE A 264 -18.77 11.05 -3.87
N SER A 265 -19.08 11.89 -4.85
CA SER A 265 -19.56 13.26 -4.62
C SER A 265 -20.82 13.30 -3.77
N SER A 266 -21.75 12.36 -4.01
CA SER A 266 -23.00 12.25 -3.24
C SER A 266 -22.75 11.81 -1.79
N VAL A 267 -21.83 10.88 -1.58
CA VAL A 267 -21.42 10.43 -0.24
C VAL A 267 -20.74 11.57 0.52
N GLU A 268 -19.82 12.29 -0.11
CA GLU A 268 -19.10 13.41 0.50
C GLU A 268 -20.02 14.59 0.84
N ALA A 269 -21.05 14.84 0.03
CA ALA A 269 -22.05 15.85 0.34
C ALA A 269 -22.85 15.55 1.62
N VAL A 270 -22.98 14.27 2.01
CA VAL A 270 -23.74 13.83 3.19
C VAL A 270 -22.81 13.59 4.39
N HIS A 271 -21.64 13.01 4.19
CA HIS A 271 -20.75 12.53 5.23
C HIS A 271 -19.45 13.35 5.39
N GLY A 272 -19.21 14.33 4.52
CA GLY A 272 -17.93 15.03 4.42
C GLY A 272 -16.84 14.17 3.76
N ASP A 273 -15.61 14.67 3.77
CA ASP A 273 -14.45 13.90 3.30
C ASP A 273 -14.18 12.72 4.25
N ILE A 274 -14.50 11.52 3.77
CA ILE A 274 -14.24 10.25 4.46
C ILE A 274 -13.03 9.51 3.85
N GLY A 275 -12.21 10.19 3.07
CA GLY A 275 -11.01 9.65 2.44
C GLY A 275 -11.30 8.71 1.27
N LEU A 276 -12.37 8.98 0.52
CA LEU A 276 -12.68 8.28 -0.73
C LEU A 276 -11.66 8.66 -1.81
N ARG A 277 -11.42 7.72 -2.73
CA ARG A 277 -10.48 7.91 -3.83
C ARG A 277 -11.25 7.86 -5.14
N VAL A 278 -10.99 8.85 -5.99
CA VAL A 278 -11.49 8.85 -7.37
C VAL A 278 -10.66 7.85 -8.18
N PRO A 279 -11.28 7.06 -9.07
CA PRO A 279 -10.55 6.22 -10.02
C PRO A 279 -9.53 7.03 -10.82
N MET A 280 -8.35 6.46 -11.06
CA MET A 280 -7.30 7.11 -11.84
C MET A 280 -7.79 7.48 -13.25
N SER A 281 -7.33 8.62 -13.79
CA SER A 281 -7.55 9.03 -15.18
C SER A 281 -6.81 8.10 -16.17
N ASP A 282 -7.13 8.16 -17.47
CA ASP A 282 -6.44 7.32 -18.47
C ASP A 282 -4.98 7.68 -18.59
N GLU A 283 -4.70 8.98 -18.56
CA GLU A 283 -3.33 9.52 -18.53
C GLU A 283 -2.57 9.03 -17.30
N GLN A 284 -3.20 9.04 -16.11
CA GLN A 284 -2.57 8.55 -14.89
C GLN A 284 -2.30 7.04 -14.94
N ARG A 285 -3.19 6.25 -15.56
CA ARG A 285 -2.97 4.80 -15.70
C ARG A 285 -1.82 4.46 -16.64
N GLN A 286 -1.57 5.31 -17.64
CA GLN A 286 -0.45 5.18 -18.57
C GLN A 286 0.85 5.76 -18.02
N ASP A 287 0.78 6.52 -16.93
CA ASP A 287 1.94 7.01 -16.21
C ASP A 287 2.30 6.03 -15.10
N ASP A 288 3.27 5.15 -15.36
CA ASP A 288 3.73 4.18 -14.38
C ASP A 288 4.13 4.80 -13.03
N ALA A 289 4.63 6.04 -13.03
CA ALA A 289 4.99 6.71 -11.78
C ALA A 289 3.73 7.08 -10.99
N ALA A 290 2.64 7.50 -11.66
CA ALA A 290 1.36 7.71 -10.99
C ALA A 290 0.77 6.39 -10.47
N VAL A 291 0.91 5.29 -11.22
CA VAL A 291 0.51 3.94 -10.75
C VAL A 291 1.33 3.52 -9.52
N ALA A 292 2.65 3.66 -9.57
CA ALA A 292 3.54 3.34 -8.45
C ALA A 292 3.20 4.17 -7.20
N SER A 293 2.95 5.47 -7.37
CA SER A 293 2.52 6.37 -6.30
C SER A 293 1.17 5.93 -5.69
N SER A 294 0.20 5.59 -6.54
CA SER A 294 -1.10 5.06 -6.12
C SER A 294 -0.97 3.76 -5.31
N VAL A 295 -0.09 2.84 -5.74
CA VAL A 295 0.21 1.58 -5.04
C VAL A 295 0.89 1.84 -3.70
N LEU A 296 1.87 2.76 -3.67
CA LEU A 296 2.56 3.17 -2.44
C LEU A 296 1.59 3.80 -1.44
N GLN A 297 0.66 4.63 -1.88
CA GLN A 297 -0.34 5.23 -1.00
C GLN A 297 -1.18 4.19 -0.25
N GLN A 298 -1.41 3.01 -0.85
CA GLN A 298 -2.25 1.96 -0.26
C GLN A 298 -1.46 0.96 0.60
N VAL A 299 -0.13 0.96 0.54
CA VAL A 299 0.67 -0.02 1.30
C VAL A 299 0.85 0.41 2.74
N ARG A 300 0.63 -0.54 3.64
CA ARG A 300 1.00 -0.48 5.04
C ARG A 300 1.90 -1.66 5.38
N HIS A 301 3.02 -1.40 6.03
CA HIS A 301 3.92 -2.42 6.55
C HIS A 301 3.83 -2.48 8.06
N ASP A 302 3.35 -3.60 8.59
CA ASP A 302 3.37 -3.83 10.02
C ASP A 302 4.81 -4.11 10.49
N LEU A 303 5.24 -3.33 11.48
CA LEU A 303 6.56 -3.48 12.09
C LEU A 303 6.50 -4.41 13.31
N ALA A 304 5.35 -4.45 14.00
CA ALA A 304 5.09 -5.33 15.13
C ALA A 304 4.38 -6.64 14.71
N ALA A 305 4.65 -7.73 15.43
CA ALA A 305 4.09 -9.05 15.16
C ALA A 305 2.61 -9.23 15.57
N GLY A 306 1.96 -8.20 16.11
CA GLY A 306 0.62 -8.27 16.70
C GLY A 306 -0.10 -6.92 16.64
N ASP A 307 -1.00 -6.69 17.61
CA ASP A 307 -1.72 -5.42 17.72
C ASP A 307 -0.77 -4.22 17.87
N ARG A 308 -1.31 -3.03 17.64
CA ARG A 308 -0.62 -1.75 17.87
C ARG A 308 0.00 -1.71 19.27
N HIS A 309 1.22 -1.18 19.38
CA HIS A 309 1.87 -0.94 20.66
C HIS A 309 0.98 -0.11 21.58
N ARG A 310 1.01 -0.41 22.88
CA ARG A 310 0.40 0.47 23.88
C ARG A 310 1.24 1.73 23.98
N ALA A 311 0.61 2.89 24.12
CA ALA A 311 1.31 4.14 24.33
C ALA A 311 0.82 4.86 25.59
N ARG A 312 1.68 5.71 26.15
CA ARG A 312 1.30 6.64 27.22
C ARG A 312 2.11 7.92 27.14
N LEU A 313 1.52 9.02 27.58
CA LEU A 313 2.27 10.22 27.90
C LEU A 313 3.05 10.00 29.19
N LEU A 314 4.28 10.49 29.24
CA LEU A 314 5.12 10.44 30.42
C LEU A 314 5.03 11.78 31.16
N GLU A 315 4.82 11.74 32.48
CA GLU A 315 4.87 12.94 33.36
C GLU A 315 6.30 13.50 33.53
N ARG A 316 7.26 12.96 32.78
CA ARG A 316 8.67 13.32 32.83
C ARG A 316 8.99 14.32 31.74
N THR A 317 9.90 15.24 32.01
CA THR A 317 10.45 16.09 30.94
C THR A 317 11.31 15.23 30.01
N PRO A 318 11.47 15.59 28.72
CA PRO A 318 12.42 14.94 27.83
C PRO A 318 13.83 14.87 28.41
N ALA A 319 14.21 15.90 29.18
CA ALA A 319 15.48 15.99 29.87
C ALA A 319 15.68 14.92 30.96
N ASP A 320 14.60 14.45 31.60
CA ASP A 320 14.63 13.35 32.58
C ASP A 320 14.75 11.97 31.91
N LEU A 321 14.41 11.87 30.62
CA LEU A 321 14.54 10.63 29.85
C LEU A 321 15.96 10.38 29.35
N VAL A 322 16.80 11.41 29.27
CA VAL A 322 18.19 11.28 28.80
C VAL A 322 18.93 10.18 29.55
N ASP A 323 18.83 10.13 30.88
CA ASP A 323 19.51 9.11 31.69
C ASP A 323 18.94 7.71 31.52
N VAL A 324 17.63 7.60 31.21
CA VAL A 324 16.98 6.32 30.94
C VAL A 324 17.43 5.79 29.58
N LEU A 325 17.44 6.65 28.56
CA LEU A 325 17.87 6.30 27.20
C LEU A 325 19.36 6.00 27.12
N ALA A 326 20.19 6.74 27.86
CA ALA A 326 21.63 6.53 27.92
C ALA A 326 22.04 5.12 28.42
N ARG A 327 21.14 4.42 29.11
CA ARG A 327 21.39 3.05 29.62
C ARG A 327 20.95 1.95 28.66
N ARG A 328 20.29 2.30 27.55
CA ARG A 328 19.75 1.34 26.60
C ARG A 328 20.45 1.46 25.26
N ALA A 329 21.11 0.38 24.86
CA ALA A 329 21.67 0.28 23.52
C ALA A 329 20.56 0.24 22.48
N VAL A 330 20.72 1.03 21.42
CA VAL A 330 19.81 1.05 20.26
C VAL A 330 20.58 0.62 19.00
N HIS A 331 21.85 1.01 18.88
CA HIS A 331 22.67 0.70 17.71
C HIS A 331 24.12 0.39 18.12
N GLY A 332 24.61 -0.80 17.77
CA GLY A 332 26.03 -1.20 18.01
C GLY A 332 26.47 -1.00 19.46
N ASP A 333 25.65 -1.43 20.42
CA ASP A 333 25.84 -1.25 21.87
C ASP A 333 25.86 0.21 22.37
N ARG A 334 25.55 1.20 21.51
CA ARG A 334 25.48 2.62 21.88
C ARG A 334 24.03 3.07 22.06
N PRO A 335 23.77 3.95 23.03
CA PRO A 335 22.45 4.55 23.17
C PRO A 335 22.24 5.62 22.10
N ALA A 336 20.98 5.93 21.79
CA ALA A 336 20.61 6.99 20.85
C ALA A 336 19.50 7.86 21.44
N LEU A 337 19.48 9.14 21.04
CA LEU A 337 18.41 10.08 21.39
C LEU A 337 17.76 10.58 20.11
N ILE A 338 16.52 10.16 19.88
CA ILE A 338 15.73 10.56 18.72
C ILE A 338 14.59 11.46 19.18
N VAL A 339 14.50 12.65 18.57
CA VAL A 339 13.38 13.58 18.76
C VAL A 339 12.43 13.40 17.59
N ASP A 340 11.20 12.96 17.87
CA ASP A 340 10.22 12.63 16.86
C ASP A 340 9.15 13.71 16.73
N ALA A 341 8.69 13.97 15.51
CA ALA A 341 7.51 14.78 15.25
C ALA A 341 6.48 14.00 14.42
N ARG A 342 5.23 13.91 14.91
CA ARG A 342 4.12 13.19 14.26
C ARG A 342 2.81 13.96 14.38
N PRO A 343 1.92 13.93 13.38
CA PRO A 343 0.56 14.44 13.57
C PRO A 343 -0.18 13.65 14.66
N VAL A 344 -1.04 14.32 15.43
CA VAL A 344 -1.85 13.67 16.49
C VAL A 344 -2.66 12.49 15.94
N ARG A 345 -3.30 12.67 14.77
CA ARG A 345 -4.04 11.60 14.10
C ARG A 345 -3.18 10.38 13.77
N ARG A 346 -1.90 10.60 13.43
CA ARG A 346 -0.96 9.52 13.11
C ARG A 346 -0.56 8.76 14.37
N LEU A 347 -0.36 9.47 15.48
CA LEU A 347 -0.12 8.83 16.78
C LEU A 347 -1.34 8.01 17.27
N ALA A 348 -2.55 8.52 17.06
CA ALA A 348 -3.78 7.77 17.33
C ALA A 348 -3.87 6.49 16.48
N ALA A 349 -3.44 6.55 15.22
CA ALA A 349 -3.41 5.39 14.33
C ALA A 349 -2.31 4.40 14.75
N LEU A 350 -1.10 4.86 15.08
CA LEU A 350 0.07 4.05 15.42
C LEU A 350 -0.08 3.26 16.73
N TYR A 351 -0.82 3.75 17.71
CA TYR A 351 -0.79 3.19 19.06
C TYR A 351 -2.17 2.92 19.66
N ARG A 352 -2.22 2.05 20.67
CA ARG A 352 -3.34 1.91 21.62
C ARG A 352 -3.09 2.86 22.78
N TRP A 353 -3.89 3.91 22.89
CA TRP A 353 -3.87 4.84 24.01
C TRP A 353 -4.91 4.41 25.05
N PRO A 354 -4.62 4.50 26.35
CA PRO A 354 -5.65 4.46 27.38
C PRO A 354 -6.70 5.54 27.10
N ASP A 355 -7.97 5.25 27.38
CA ASP A 355 -9.08 6.18 27.18
C ASP A 355 -8.74 7.57 27.79
N ASP A 356 -8.99 8.64 27.03
CA ASP A 356 -8.77 10.06 27.38
C ASP A 356 -7.32 10.56 27.52
N THR A 357 -6.30 9.78 27.11
CA THR A 357 -4.89 10.18 27.31
C THR A 357 -4.17 10.79 26.12
N LEU A 358 -4.69 10.61 24.89
CA LEU A 358 -4.15 11.35 23.75
C LEU A 358 -4.58 12.82 23.90
N PRO A 359 -3.68 13.81 23.73
CA PRO A 359 -4.11 15.20 23.67
C PRO A 359 -5.25 15.33 22.68
N GLU A 360 -6.30 16.10 23.02
CA GLU A 360 -7.34 16.44 22.05
C GLU A 360 -6.66 16.88 20.75
N PRO A 361 -7.18 16.48 19.58
CA PRO A 361 -6.58 16.81 18.30
C PRO A 361 -6.59 18.33 18.12
N SER A 362 -5.55 19.00 18.63
CA SER A 362 -5.29 20.42 18.46
C SER A 362 -4.97 20.77 17.01
N GLY A 363 -4.91 19.77 16.13
CA GLY A 363 -4.52 19.87 14.73
C GLY A 363 -2.99 19.90 14.54
N GLU A 364 -2.25 20.44 15.51
CA GLU A 364 -0.80 20.61 15.41
C GLU A 364 -0.03 19.28 15.61
N PRO A 365 1.06 19.04 14.86
CA PRO A 365 1.95 17.91 15.12
C PRO A 365 2.63 17.98 16.49
N LEU A 366 2.72 16.83 17.17
CA LEU A 366 3.41 16.70 18.46
C LEU A 366 4.88 16.39 18.26
N VAL A 367 5.72 17.03 19.07
CA VAL A 367 7.16 16.74 19.16
C VAL A 367 7.43 16.03 20.48
N ALA A 368 8.11 14.88 20.44
CA ALA A 368 8.35 14.06 21.62
C ALA A 368 9.66 13.27 21.54
N VAL A 369 10.20 12.94 22.71
CA VAL A 369 11.20 11.87 22.85
C VAL A 369 10.46 10.60 23.26
N ARG A 370 10.65 9.52 22.48
CA ARG A 370 10.01 8.22 22.73
C ARG A 370 10.96 7.26 23.42
N ALA A 371 10.42 6.45 24.33
CA ALA A 371 11.15 5.37 24.99
C ALA A 371 10.23 4.16 25.22
N VAL A 372 10.74 2.96 24.99
CA VAL A 372 10.04 1.73 25.40
C VAL A 372 10.07 1.65 26.91
N VAL A 373 8.95 1.68 27.62
CA VAL A 373 8.93 1.64 29.09
C VAL A 373 8.54 0.23 29.54
N ASP A 374 9.31 -0.32 30.48
CA ASP A 374 9.01 -1.63 31.04
C ASP A 374 7.72 -1.50 31.85
N HIS A 375 6.77 -2.40 31.60
CA HIS A 375 5.58 -2.52 32.43
C HIS A 375 6.04 -3.03 33.80
N THR A 376 5.79 -2.27 34.84
CA THR A 376 6.27 -2.59 36.20
C THR A 376 5.72 -3.95 36.65
N GLU A 377 6.54 -4.71 37.38
CA GLU A 377 6.36 -6.12 37.82
C GLU A 377 5.03 -6.51 38.52
N ASN A 378 4.07 -5.59 38.71
CA ASN A 378 2.84 -5.83 39.47
C ASN A 378 1.60 -6.20 38.63
N ASP A 379 1.69 -6.27 37.29
CA ASP A 379 0.51 -6.36 36.40
C ASP A 379 0.42 -7.65 35.55
N THR A 380 1.26 -8.67 35.77
CA THR A 380 1.24 -9.91 34.95
C THR A 380 1.02 -11.17 35.79
N GLU A 381 -0.20 -11.36 36.30
CA GLU A 381 -0.65 -12.70 36.75
C GLU A 381 -0.99 -13.63 35.57
N ASP A 382 -1.18 -13.12 34.34
CA ASP A 382 -1.73 -13.91 33.22
C ASP A 382 -0.71 -14.49 32.23
N GLY A 383 0.60 -14.35 32.45
CA GLY A 383 1.63 -15.06 31.66
C GLY A 383 1.66 -14.74 30.15
N THR A 384 0.91 -13.75 29.68
CA THR A 384 1.03 -13.18 28.33
C THR A 384 2.23 -12.24 28.29
N ASP A 385 3.06 -12.37 27.26
CA ASP A 385 4.23 -11.54 26.93
C ASP A 385 3.98 -10.06 27.31
N PRO A 386 4.83 -9.41 28.13
CA PRO A 386 4.58 -8.05 28.60
C PRO A 386 4.38 -7.11 27.41
N ASP A 387 3.13 -6.69 27.20
CA ASP A 387 2.74 -5.77 26.14
C ASP A 387 3.68 -4.55 26.15
N LYS A 388 4.49 -4.42 25.09
CA LYS A 388 5.45 -3.32 24.93
C LYS A 388 4.71 -1.98 25.01
N VAL A 389 5.08 -1.14 25.99
CA VAL A 389 4.53 0.21 26.16
C VAL A 389 5.54 1.22 25.62
N VAL A 390 5.08 2.13 24.75
CA VAL A 390 5.85 3.25 24.23
C VAL A 390 5.47 4.51 25.01
N GLY A 391 6.42 5.02 25.79
CA GLY A 391 6.26 6.27 26.52
C GLY A 391 6.67 7.46 25.66
N HIS A 392 5.86 8.52 25.68
CA HIS A 392 6.12 9.78 24.98
C HIS A 392 6.35 10.91 25.99
N ALA A 393 7.56 11.47 26.04
CA ALA A 393 7.81 12.73 26.75
C ALA A 393 7.74 13.89 25.76
N LEU A 394 6.76 14.77 25.92
CA LEU A 394 6.52 15.88 24.99
C LEU A 394 7.61 16.94 25.13
N VAL A 395 8.05 17.47 23.99
CA VAL A 395 8.85 18.68 23.90
C VAL A 395 7.87 19.83 23.66
N PRO A 396 7.56 20.66 24.66
CA PRO A 396 6.50 21.65 24.55
C PRO A 396 6.86 22.80 23.59
N GLU A 397 8.14 23.18 23.57
CA GLU A 397 8.63 24.34 22.82
C GLU A 397 10.01 24.06 22.18
N PRO A 398 10.33 24.68 21.03
CA PRO A 398 11.64 24.52 20.39
C PRO A 398 12.83 24.93 21.28
N ASP A 399 12.62 25.89 22.19
CA ASP A 399 13.66 26.39 23.10
C ASP A 399 14.14 25.33 24.13
N ALA A 400 13.44 24.20 24.27
CA ALA A 400 13.88 23.09 25.11
C ALA A 400 14.91 22.17 24.43
N LEU A 401 15.08 22.28 23.10
CA LEU A 401 15.96 21.41 22.33
C LEU A 401 17.46 21.59 22.64
N PRO A 402 18.00 22.81 22.85
CA PRO A 402 19.39 23.00 23.24
C PRO A 402 19.75 22.34 24.58
N GLU A 403 18.87 22.45 25.59
CA GLU A 403 19.08 21.80 26.89
C GLU A 403 19.13 20.27 26.73
N LEU A 404 18.24 19.71 25.91
CA LEU A 404 18.21 18.29 25.62
C LEU A 404 19.51 17.81 24.95
N ALA A 405 20.02 18.57 23.97
CA ALA A 405 21.28 18.27 23.28
C ALA A 405 22.50 18.37 24.21
N GLU A 406 22.57 19.42 25.03
CA GLU A 406 23.62 19.60 26.03
C GLU A 406 23.63 18.44 27.02
N ARG A 407 22.46 18.09 27.57
CA ARG A 407 22.33 16.96 28.49
C ARG A 407 22.71 15.64 27.84
N TRP A 408 22.42 15.42 26.56
CA TRP A 408 22.80 14.21 25.83
C TRP A 408 24.33 14.05 25.71
N GLY A 409 25.08 15.15 25.62
CA GLY A 409 26.52 15.19 25.82
C GLY A 409 27.33 14.25 24.91
N GLY A 410 26.83 13.95 23.70
CA GLY A 410 27.53 13.10 22.73
C GLY A 410 27.62 11.62 23.08
N ARG A 411 26.76 11.09 23.98
CA ARG A 411 26.76 9.67 24.37
C ARG A 411 26.49 8.70 23.21
N GLY A 412 25.89 9.19 22.14
CA GLY A 412 25.61 8.45 20.92
C GLY A 412 24.93 9.34 19.88
N PRO A 413 24.32 8.75 18.83
CA PRO A 413 23.60 9.51 17.83
C PRO A 413 22.49 10.37 18.44
N LEU A 414 22.43 11.63 18.00
CA LEU A 414 21.34 12.57 18.27
C LEU A 414 20.77 13.01 16.92
N ALA A 415 19.48 12.78 16.72
CA ALA A 415 18.82 13.11 15.45
C ALA A 415 17.35 13.50 15.68
N ALA A 416 16.79 14.20 14.70
CA ALA A 416 15.36 14.46 14.62
C ALA A 416 14.73 13.57 13.54
N CYS A 417 13.54 13.03 13.79
CA CYS A 417 12.76 12.27 12.81
C CYS A 417 11.35 12.85 12.71
N VAL A 418 11.06 13.56 11.62
CA VAL A 418 9.80 14.26 11.37
C VAL A 418 8.99 13.51 10.32
N SER A 419 7.70 13.29 10.54
CA SER A 419 6.81 12.79 9.49
C SER A 419 6.67 13.82 8.36
N ALA A 420 6.71 13.38 7.11
CA ALA A 420 6.46 14.25 5.95
C ALA A 420 5.09 14.95 6.03
N SER A 421 4.08 14.28 6.59
CA SER A 421 2.75 14.84 6.84
C SER A 421 2.75 16.04 7.80
N CYS A 422 3.75 16.21 8.67
CA CYS A 422 3.91 17.41 9.51
C CYS A 422 4.25 18.65 8.69
N LEU A 423 4.88 18.47 7.52
CA LEU A 423 5.39 19.57 6.69
C LEU A 423 4.27 20.32 5.95
N VAL A 424 3.05 19.79 5.94
CA VAL A 424 1.86 20.47 5.40
C VAL A 424 1.44 21.65 6.28
N ASP A 425 1.70 21.58 7.59
CA ASP A 425 1.43 22.69 8.50
C ASP A 425 2.57 23.72 8.41
N THR A 426 2.31 24.81 7.68
CA THR A 426 3.28 25.89 7.47
C THR A 426 3.60 26.70 8.74
N ALA A 427 2.70 26.75 9.72
CA ALA A 427 2.94 27.43 10.99
C ALA A 427 3.86 26.57 11.87
N TRP A 428 3.56 25.27 11.96
CA TRP A 428 4.40 24.29 12.65
C TRP A 428 5.80 24.22 12.03
N THR A 429 5.88 24.12 10.69
CA THR A 429 7.14 24.00 9.96
C THR A 429 8.06 25.18 10.22
N ARG A 430 7.54 26.42 10.16
CA ARG A 430 8.34 27.63 10.45
C ARG A 430 8.84 27.68 11.89
N ARG A 431 8.09 27.12 12.83
CA ARG A 431 8.43 27.12 14.27
C ARG A 431 9.43 26.02 14.63
N TRP A 432 9.31 24.83 14.04
CA TRP A 432 10.00 23.63 14.52
C TRP A 432 11.13 23.14 13.62
N LEU A 433 11.07 23.35 12.30
CA LEU A 433 11.98 22.66 11.39
C LEU A 433 13.44 23.11 11.55
N GLU A 434 13.69 24.41 11.67
CA GLU A 434 15.04 24.95 11.89
C GLU A 434 15.62 24.51 13.26
N PRO A 435 14.90 24.67 14.39
CA PRO A 435 15.37 24.16 15.69
C PRO A 435 15.66 22.65 15.71
N LEU A 436 14.83 21.84 15.06
CA LEU A 436 15.06 20.39 14.94
C LEU A 436 16.29 20.08 14.08
N GLY A 437 16.52 20.83 13.00
CA GLY A 437 17.72 20.72 12.17
C GLY A 437 19.01 21.17 12.87
N ALA A 438 18.90 22.02 13.89
CA ALA A 438 20.04 22.46 14.68
C ALA A 438 20.52 21.42 15.72
N LEU A 439 19.68 20.43 16.08
CA LEU A 439 20.04 19.34 17.01
C LEU A 439 21.08 18.38 16.43
N GLY A 440 21.01 18.13 15.12
CA GLY A 440 21.74 17.06 14.45
C GLY A 440 21.10 16.74 13.09
N PRO A 441 21.42 15.59 12.47
CA PRO A 441 20.79 15.20 11.22
C PRO A 441 19.27 15.15 11.35
N LEU A 442 18.58 15.84 10.44
CA LEU A 442 17.12 15.86 10.33
C LEU A 442 16.67 14.84 9.31
N PHE A 443 15.92 13.83 9.77
CA PHE A 443 15.28 12.84 8.92
C PHE A 443 13.80 13.16 8.73
N VAL A 444 13.32 13.02 7.50
CA VAL A 444 11.91 13.13 7.13
C VAL A 444 11.40 11.72 6.80
N LEU A 445 10.61 11.13 7.69
CA LEU A 445 9.94 9.86 7.42
C LEU A 445 8.84 10.09 6.37
N ALA A 446 8.97 9.44 5.22
CA ALA A 446 8.00 9.51 4.14
C ALA A 446 6.75 8.71 4.54
N ASP A 447 5.78 9.40 5.15
CA ASP A 447 4.46 8.86 5.51
C ASP A 447 3.33 9.36 4.60
N VAL A 448 3.71 9.91 3.45
CA VAL A 448 2.83 10.41 2.37
C VAL A 448 3.34 9.88 1.03
N GLU A 449 2.47 9.73 0.05
CA GLU A 449 2.83 9.23 -1.28
C GLU A 449 3.79 10.19 -2.01
N PRO A 450 4.67 9.68 -2.88
CA PRO A 450 5.77 10.49 -3.41
C PRO A 450 5.33 11.62 -4.36
N ASP A 451 4.14 11.52 -4.97
CA ASP A 451 3.56 12.63 -5.75
C ASP A 451 3.31 13.90 -4.92
N ARG A 452 3.32 13.81 -3.58
CA ARG A 452 3.19 14.98 -2.70
C ARG A 452 4.44 15.85 -2.62
N PHE A 453 5.62 15.29 -2.87
CA PHE A 453 6.89 16.01 -2.65
C PHE A 453 7.85 15.96 -3.84
N VAL A 454 7.84 14.90 -4.65
CA VAL A 454 8.75 14.77 -5.80
C VAL A 454 8.49 15.79 -6.91
N PRO A 455 7.24 16.15 -7.27
CA PRO A 455 6.99 17.18 -8.28
C PRO A 455 7.65 18.53 -7.97
N ALA A 456 7.74 18.91 -6.68
CA ALA A 456 8.43 20.12 -6.28
C ALA A 456 9.93 20.05 -6.57
N TRP A 457 10.57 18.89 -6.38
CA TRP A 457 11.99 18.70 -6.70
C TRP A 457 12.26 18.69 -8.19
N VAL A 458 11.34 18.10 -8.96
CA VAL A 458 11.38 18.12 -10.43
C VAL A 458 11.29 19.57 -10.93
N ARG A 459 10.33 20.35 -10.42
CA ARG A 459 10.13 21.76 -10.76
C ARG A 459 11.32 22.64 -10.39
N ASP A 460 11.89 22.41 -9.22
CA ASP A 460 13.01 23.18 -8.67
C ASP A 460 14.39 22.70 -9.18
N ASP A 461 14.42 21.73 -10.11
CA ASP A 461 15.63 21.11 -10.69
C ASP A 461 16.64 20.58 -9.67
N ARG A 462 16.15 19.92 -8.61
CA ARG A 462 17.01 19.44 -7.53
C ARG A 462 17.71 18.14 -7.91
N GLN A 463 18.99 18.05 -7.55
CA GLN A 463 19.73 16.79 -7.54
C GLN A 463 19.32 15.98 -6.32
N VAL A 464 19.07 14.69 -6.53
CA VAL A 464 18.67 13.75 -5.48
C VAL A 464 19.70 12.63 -5.40
N ASN A 465 20.28 12.44 -4.23
CA ASN A 465 21.09 11.25 -3.95
C ASN A 465 20.23 10.26 -3.17
N ALA A 466 20.21 8.99 -3.56
CA ALA A 466 19.44 7.94 -2.92
C ALA A 466 20.29 6.67 -2.68
N LEU A 467 20.12 6.05 -1.52
CA LEU A 467 20.81 4.85 -1.11
C LEU A 467 19.83 3.89 -0.45
N THR A 468 19.81 2.64 -0.92
CA THR A 468 19.10 1.55 -0.23
C THR A 468 19.94 1.02 0.91
N ILE A 469 19.32 0.86 2.07
CA ILE A 469 19.91 0.31 3.28
C ILE A 469 19.15 -0.97 3.63
N THR A 470 19.87 -2.05 3.90
CA THR A 470 19.29 -3.25 4.52
C THR A 470 19.50 -3.19 6.03
N VAL A 471 18.44 -3.47 6.78
CA VAL A 471 18.47 -3.54 8.24
C VAL A 471 18.04 -4.94 8.67
N GLU A 472 18.83 -5.57 9.54
CA GLU A 472 18.51 -6.85 10.15
C GLU A 472 18.15 -6.62 11.62
N GLU A 473 16.92 -6.97 12.02
CA GLU A 473 16.47 -6.86 13.40
C GLU A 473 15.67 -8.11 13.80
N THR A 474 16.02 -8.72 14.94
CA THR A 474 15.30 -9.88 15.51
C THR A 474 15.09 -11.04 14.51
N GLY A 475 16.04 -11.23 13.59
CA GLY A 475 15.96 -12.27 12.56
C GLY A 475 15.07 -11.93 11.36
N ARG A 476 14.60 -10.68 11.24
CA ARG A 476 13.92 -10.16 10.05
C ARG A 476 14.80 -9.17 9.31
N ARG A 477 14.75 -9.26 7.99
CA ARG A 477 15.37 -8.31 7.08
C ARG A 477 14.33 -7.28 6.65
N ARG A 478 14.68 -6.00 6.78
CA ARG A 478 13.90 -4.86 6.29
C ARG A 478 14.75 -4.03 5.34
N ALA A 479 14.10 -3.30 4.44
CA ALA A 479 14.75 -2.31 3.61
C ALA A 479 14.37 -0.91 4.04
N ALA A 480 15.32 0.00 3.85
CA ALA A 480 15.07 1.42 3.92
C ALA A 480 15.65 2.09 2.67
N LEU A 481 15.01 3.16 2.21
CA LEU A 481 15.56 4.08 1.23
C LEU A 481 15.87 5.38 1.95
N LEU A 482 17.15 5.75 1.95
CA LEU A 482 17.60 7.04 2.44
C LEU A 482 17.92 7.92 1.24
N PHE A 483 17.39 9.13 1.19
CA PHE A 483 17.63 10.04 0.08
C PHE A 483 17.61 11.51 0.51
N THR A 484 18.23 12.39 -0.25
CA THR A 484 18.24 13.82 0.03
C THR A 484 18.14 14.64 -1.24
N ALA A 485 17.34 15.71 -1.16
CA ALA A 485 17.23 16.77 -2.16
C ALA A 485 17.62 18.14 -1.56
N GLY A 486 18.42 18.15 -0.49
CA GLY A 486 18.78 19.35 0.27
C GLY A 486 19.43 19.04 1.62
N THR A 487 19.03 19.76 2.67
CA THR A 487 19.60 19.62 4.02
C THR A 487 18.93 18.52 4.86
N ALA A 488 17.71 18.12 4.52
CA ALA A 488 16.96 17.07 5.21
C ALA A 488 17.09 15.72 4.48
N TRP A 489 17.13 14.65 5.27
CA TRP A 489 17.28 13.27 4.81
C TRP A 489 15.93 12.55 4.80
N TRP A 490 15.38 12.30 3.63
CA TRP A 490 14.16 11.54 3.47
C TRP A 490 14.42 10.06 3.71
N LEU A 491 13.53 9.45 4.49
CA LEU A 491 13.61 8.06 4.90
C LEU A 491 12.31 7.35 4.54
N VAL A 492 12.41 6.32 3.73
CA VAL A 492 11.35 5.32 3.55
C VAL A 492 11.80 4.07 4.29
N LEU A 493 10.95 3.54 5.16
CA LEU A 493 11.16 2.27 5.82
C LEU A 493 10.06 1.32 5.34
N ALA A 494 10.43 0.18 4.77
CA ALA A 494 9.48 -0.76 4.19
C ALA A 494 10.12 -2.15 3.97
N GLU A 495 9.46 -2.99 3.17
CA GLU A 495 10.03 -4.22 2.66
C GLU A 495 10.79 -3.95 1.35
N ASP A 496 11.65 -4.88 0.94
CA ASP A 496 12.50 -4.75 -0.27
C ASP A 496 11.71 -4.36 -1.53
N VAL A 497 10.50 -4.93 -1.71
CA VAL A 497 9.64 -4.68 -2.88
C VAL A 497 9.16 -3.24 -2.93
N THR A 498 8.70 -2.70 -1.81
CA THR A 498 8.22 -1.31 -1.70
C THR A 498 9.36 -0.33 -1.88
N VAL A 499 10.54 -0.64 -1.34
CA VAL A 499 11.74 0.19 -1.54
C VAL A 499 12.15 0.19 -3.00
N ALA A 500 12.13 -0.97 -3.68
CA ALA A 500 12.41 -1.06 -5.11
C ALA A 500 11.41 -0.23 -5.94
N LEU A 501 10.11 -0.31 -5.61
CA LEU A 501 9.06 0.49 -6.26
C LEU A 501 9.29 2.00 -6.08
N MET A 502 9.69 2.44 -4.88
CA MET A 502 10.05 3.84 -4.63
C MET A 502 11.29 4.28 -5.42
N VAL A 503 12.32 3.43 -5.51
CA VAL A 503 13.51 3.72 -6.33
C VAL A 503 13.16 3.85 -7.81
N GLU A 504 12.31 2.96 -8.34
CA GLU A 504 11.83 3.03 -9.73
C GLU A 504 11.03 4.31 -9.98
N TYR A 505 10.11 4.65 -9.08
CA TYR A 505 9.36 5.90 -9.12
C TYR A 505 10.30 7.12 -9.20
N LEU A 506 11.28 7.19 -8.30
CA LEU A 506 12.25 8.28 -8.27
C LEU A 506 13.07 8.32 -9.57
N GLY A 507 13.51 7.16 -10.07
CA GLY A 507 14.28 7.05 -11.31
C GLY A 507 13.51 7.59 -12.52
N ARG A 508 12.22 7.27 -12.63
CA ARG A 508 11.35 7.76 -13.71
C ARG A 508 11.10 9.26 -13.63
N ARG A 509 10.83 9.81 -12.45
CA ARG A 509 10.51 11.24 -12.27
C ARG A 509 11.75 12.15 -12.34
N LEU A 510 12.88 11.69 -11.82
CA LEU A 510 14.09 12.52 -11.68
C LEU A 510 15.07 12.30 -12.83
N GLY A 511 15.09 11.12 -13.45
CA GLY A 511 15.97 10.79 -14.55
C GLY A 511 17.45 10.99 -14.17
N PRO A 512 18.24 11.73 -14.98
CA PRO A 512 19.66 12.01 -14.68
C PRO A 512 19.93 12.74 -13.36
N ARG A 513 18.90 13.28 -12.70
CA ARG A 513 19.03 13.99 -11.41
C ARG A 513 19.07 13.06 -10.21
N LEU A 514 18.76 11.77 -10.41
CA LEU A 514 18.91 10.74 -9.39
C LEU A 514 20.33 10.15 -9.45
N SER A 515 21.03 10.18 -8.32
CA SER A 515 22.37 9.63 -8.13
C SER A 515 22.39 8.64 -6.97
N SER A 516 23.36 7.72 -6.98
CA SER A 516 23.62 6.74 -5.92
C SER A 516 24.98 6.91 -5.26
N ASP A 517 25.54 8.13 -5.29
CA ASP A 517 26.80 8.46 -4.62
C ASP A 517 26.68 8.22 -3.11
N LEU A 518 27.62 7.46 -2.55
CA LEU A 518 27.68 7.12 -1.13
C LEU A 518 28.26 8.24 -0.27
N ALA A 519 29.09 9.11 -0.84
CA ALA A 519 29.83 10.12 -0.10
C ALA A 519 28.95 11.05 0.77
N PRO A 520 27.75 11.50 0.32
CA PRO A 520 26.85 12.29 1.14
C PRO A 520 26.31 11.55 2.38
N PHE A 521 26.22 10.21 2.32
CA PHE A 521 25.57 9.40 3.35
C PHE A 521 26.50 9.02 4.50
N GLU A 522 27.81 8.93 4.26
CA GLU A 522 28.78 8.52 5.29
C GLU A 522 28.69 9.34 6.59
N PRO A 523 28.54 10.68 6.57
CA PRO A 523 28.42 11.47 7.79
C PRO A 523 27.14 11.21 8.61
N VAL A 524 26.09 10.66 8.00
CA VAL A 524 24.77 10.47 8.63
C VAL A 524 24.40 9.01 8.84
N ARG A 525 25.25 8.07 8.44
CA ARG A 525 24.98 6.63 8.45
C ARG A 525 24.62 6.10 9.85
N ASP A 526 25.40 6.47 10.87
CA ASP A 526 25.15 6.05 12.26
C ASP A 526 23.80 6.58 12.77
N ALA A 527 23.49 7.85 12.48
CA ALA A 527 22.24 8.46 12.86
C ALA A 527 21.05 7.85 12.12
N ALA A 528 21.18 7.56 10.82
CA ALA A 528 20.13 6.93 10.03
C ALA A 528 19.82 5.53 10.55
N THR A 529 20.85 4.74 10.87
CA THR A 529 20.67 3.38 11.42
C THR A 529 20.01 3.43 12.80
N ALA A 530 20.41 4.39 13.65
CA ALA A 530 19.77 4.60 14.94
C ALA A 530 18.30 5.03 14.82
N VAL A 531 17.97 5.91 13.88
CA VAL A 531 16.57 6.30 13.58
C VAL A 531 15.78 5.10 13.10
N ILE A 532 16.29 4.29 12.17
CA ILE A 532 15.58 3.11 11.67
C ILE A 532 15.32 2.12 12.81
N GLY A 533 16.34 1.78 13.62
CA GLY A 533 16.17 0.90 14.76
C GLY A 533 15.17 1.44 15.79
N HIS A 534 15.17 2.76 16.02
CA HIS A 534 14.17 3.41 16.87
C HIS A 534 12.75 3.30 16.31
N LEU A 535 12.56 3.50 15.00
CA LEU A 535 11.26 3.35 14.35
C LEU A 535 10.75 1.91 14.45
N LEU A 536 11.59 0.93 14.14
CA LEU A 536 11.23 -0.48 14.26
C LEU A 536 10.91 -0.89 15.70
N ALA A 537 11.60 -0.29 16.67
CA ALA A 537 11.33 -0.53 18.08
C ALA A 537 10.09 0.19 18.61
N THR A 538 9.66 1.32 18.03
CA THR A 538 8.63 2.16 18.64
C THR A 538 7.38 2.31 17.80
N GLU A 539 7.40 2.13 16.49
CA GLU A 539 6.22 2.28 15.64
C GLU A 539 5.58 0.93 15.32
N SER A 540 4.24 0.88 15.37
CA SER A 540 3.52 -0.36 15.05
C SER A 540 3.51 -0.67 13.55
N PHE A 541 3.53 0.37 12.71
CA PHE A 541 3.50 0.26 11.25
C PHE A 541 4.04 1.52 10.57
N VAL A 542 4.37 1.40 9.29
CA VAL A 542 4.69 2.50 8.37
C VAL A 542 3.80 2.41 7.13
N SER A 543 3.39 3.56 6.58
CA SER A 543 2.50 3.65 5.41
C SER A 543 2.60 5.05 4.80
N PHE A 544 2.04 5.25 3.61
CA PHE A 544 2.15 6.49 2.83
C PHE A 544 0.83 7.28 2.74
N ASP A 545 -0.08 7.07 3.69
CA ASP A 545 -1.47 7.57 3.66
C ASP A 545 -1.75 8.66 4.71
N ALA A 546 -0.72 9.21 5.38
CA ALA A 546 -0.92 10.06 6.56
C ALA A 546 -1.66 11.39 6.29
N LEU A 547 -1.77 11.80 5.02
CA LEU A 547 -2.56 12.95 4.61
C LEU A 547 -3.99 12.63 4.17
N GLY A 548 -4.35 11.37 3.90
CA GLY A 548 -5.62 11.05 3.22
C GLY A 548 -5.68 11.62 1.79
N SER A 549 -6.80 11.41 1.09
CA SER A 549 -6.96 11.85 -0.31
C SER A 549 -7.26 13.36 -0.46
N GLY A 550 -7.85 14.02 0.53
CA GLY A 550 -8.38 15.40 0.41
C GLY A 550 -7.39 16.56 0.60
N HIS A 551 -6.11 16.31 0.92
CA HIS A 551 -5.15 17.38 1.22
C HIS A 551 -4.10 17.54 0.10
N VAL A 552 -4.49 18.11 -1.06
CA VAL A 552 -3.57 18.53 -2.15
C VAL A 552 -3.23 20.01 -2.07
#